data_AF-A0A955PTN2-F1
#
_entry.id   AF-A0A955PTN2-F1
#
_cell.length_a   1.000
_cell.length_b   1.000
_cell.length_c   1.000
_cell.angle_alpha   90.00
_cell.angle_beta   90.00
_cell.angle_gamma   90.00
#
_symmetry.space_group_name_H-M   'P 1'
#
loop_
_entity.id
_entity.type
_entity.pdbx_description
1 polymer ?
#
loop_
_entity_poly.entity_id
_entity_poly.type
_entity_poly.pdbx_seq_one_letter_code
_entity_poly.pdbx_strand_id
1 'polypeptide(L)'
;VDMEQRFISLPQTKSGKAQYVPLNEEAKTLLRAFPSWEHSVWVFPSKIQRSRKTKRSHLDSYNFYGRIFRPAVKEAKLEGVTWHTLRHTFASRLAMNGQSDSTIAALLRHSGTALVQRYAHLSPTHLRAAVEGVAS
;
A
#
# COMPACT_ATOMS: atom_id res chain seq x y z
N VAL A 1 12.74 4.64 -4.02
CA VAL A 1 12.18 3.30 -4.28
C VAL A 1 13.33 2.46 -4.79
N ASP A 2 13.54 1.29 -4.21
CA ASP A 2 14.54 0.36 -4.70
C ASP A 2 13.85 -0.64 -5.65
N MET A 3 14.19 -0.55 -6.94
CA MET A 3 13.58 -1.38 -7.98
C MET A 3 14.25 -2.74 -8.12
N GLU A 4 15.50 -2.86 -7.67
CA GLU A 4 16.25 -4.12 -7.71
C GLU A 4 15.81 -5.00 -6.55
N GLN A 5 15.86 -4.45 -5.33
CA GLN A 5 15.47 -5.11 -4.10
C GLN A 5 13.95 -5.07 -3.83
N ARG A 6 13.19 -4.37 -4.68
CA ARG A 6 11.71 -4.33 -4.71
C ARG A 6 11.09 -3.84 -3.40
N PHE A 7 11.53 -2.69 -2.90
CA PHE A 7 10.86 -2.05 -1.76
C PHE A 7 10.77 -0.53 -1.86
N ILE A 8 9.81 0.03 -1.12
CA ILE A 8 9.73 1.45 -0.82
C ILE A 8 10.25 1.67 0.60
N SER A 9 11.31 2.45 0.73
CA SER A 9 11.82 2.93 2.02
C SER A 9 11.00 4.13 2.51
N LEU A 10 10.59 4.08 3.77
CA LEU A 10 9.87 5.14 4.45
C LEU A 10 10.75 5.62 5.61
N PRO A 11 11.63 6.61 5.36
CA PRO A 11 12.66 7.01 6.32
C PRO A 11 12.08 7.75 7.53
N GLN A 12 10.97 8.45 7.34
CA GLN A 12 10.26 9.15 8.40
C GLN A 12 8.93 8.44 8.68
N THR A 13 8.79 7.92 9.90
CA THR A 13 7.56 7.29 10.37
C THR A 13 7.21 7.83 11.74
N LYS A 14 5.95 7.63 12.16
CA LYS A 14 5.47 8.07 13.49
C LYS A 14 6.26 7.47 14.66
N SER A 15 6.95 6.36 14.46
CA SER A 15 7.77 5.68 15.48
C SER A 15 9.25 6.02 15.42
N GLY A 16 9.68 6.92 14.52
CA GLY A 16 11.09 7.30 14.33
C GLY A 16 11.97 6.22 13.68
N LYS A 17 11.46 5.01 13.45
CA LYS A 17 12.17 3.92 12.77
C LYS A 17 11.84 3.91 11.28
N ALA A 18 12.86 3.73 10.44
CA ALA A 18 12.63 3.48 9.02
C ALA A 18 11.81 2.20 8.84
N GLN A 19 10.85 2.24 7.93
CA GLN A 19 10.06 1.06 7.58
C GLN A 19 10.13 0.83 6.07
N TYR A 20 10.00 -0.43 5.68
CA TYR A 20 10.10 -0.86 4.28
C TYR A 20 8.78 -1.49 3.85
N VAL A 21 8.36 -1.19 2.63
CA VAL A 21 7.16 -1.79 2.01
C VAL A 21 7.62 -2.60 0.81
N PRO A 22 7.52 -3.94 0.84
CA PRO A 22 7.86 -4.76 -0.31
C PRO A 22 6.89 -4.50 -1.48
N LEU A 23 7.40 -4.61 -2.69
CA LEU A 23 6.67 -4.43 -3.94
C LEU A 23 6.51 -5.79 -4.64
N ASN A 24 5.29 -6.07 -5.09
CA ASN A 24 5.08 -7.15 -6.05
C ASN A 24 5.47 -6.69 -7.47
N GLU A 25 5.51 -7.63 -8.42
CA GLU A 25 5.92 -7.34 -9.80
C GLU A 25 5.01 -6.34 -10.51
N GLU A 26 3.71 -6.38 -10.21
CA GLU A 26 2.75 -5.45 -10.79
C GLU A 26 3.00 -4.01 -10.34
N ALA A 27 3.15 -3.78 -9.03
CA ALA A 27 3.46 -2.46 -8.49
C ALA A 27 4.82 -1.96 -8.99
N LYS A 28 5.82 -2.84 -9.09
CA LYS A 28 7.13 -2.51 -9.65
C LYS A 28 7.04 -2.07 -11.11
N THR A 29 6.28 -2.81 -11.93
CA THR A 29 6.07 -2.49 -13.35
C THR A 29 5.39 -1.14 -13.50
N LEU A 30 4.30 -0.90 -12.75
CA LEU A 30 3.59 0.37 -12.76
C LEU A 30 4.49 1.54 -12.34
N LEU A 31 5.24 1.37 -11.25
CA LEU A 31 6.13 2.42 -10.76
C LEU A 31 7.23 2.74 -11.77
N ARG A 32 7.83 1.74 -12.42
CA ARG A 32 8.87 1.95 -13.45
C ARG A 32 8.36 2.70 -14.67
N ALA A 33 7.09 2.54 -15.03
CA ALA A 33 6.50 3.20 -16.20
C ALA A 33 6.31 4.71 -16.02
N PHE A 34 6.48 5.27 -14.81
CA PHE A 34 6.29 6.71 -14.61
C PHE A 34 7.43 7.54 -15.22
N PRO A 35 7.15 8.56 -16.05
CA PRO A 35 8.19 9.40 -16.65
C PRO A 35 8.90 10.30 -15.62
N SER A 36 8.38 10.37 -14.38
CA SER A 36 8.94 11.20 -13.30
C SER A 36 10.38 10.85 -12.95
N TRP A 37 10.82 9.60 -13.19
CA TRP A 37 12.20 9.17 -12.89
C TRP A 37 13.25 9.98 -13.65
N GLU A 38 12.92 10.52 -14.81
CA GLU A 38 13.86 11.27 -15.65
C GLU A 38 14.09 12.71 -15.15
N HIS A 39 13.12 13.29 -14.43
CA HIS A 39 13.08 14.73 -14.22
C HIS A 39 12.60 15.16 -12.82
N SER A 40 12.37 14.22 -11.90
CA SER A 40 11.93 14.51 -10.55
C SER A 40 12.54 13.61 -9.50
N VAL A 41 12.78 14.19 -8.32
CA VAL A 41 13.13 13.43 -7.10
C VAL A 41 11.90 12.73 -6.49
N TRP A 42 10.70 13.09 -6.91
CA TRP A 42 9.44 12.52 -6.41
C TRP A 42 8.88 11.51 -7.41
N VAL A 43 8.44 10.36 -6.90
CA VAL A 43 7.69 9.36 -7.70
C VAL A 43 6.39 9.95 -8.26
N PHE A 44 5.71 10.76 -7.44
CA PHE A 44 4.50 11.48 -7.82
C PHE A 44 4.75 12.98 -7.68
N PRO A 45 5.31 13.65 -8.70
CA PRO A 45 5.51 15.09 -8.65
C PRO A 45 4.19 15.84 -8.83
N SER A 46 4.04 16.95 -8.12
CA SER A 46 2.97 17.91 -8.38
C SER A 46 3.16 18.56 -9.75
N LYS A 47 2.05 18.74 -10.47
CA LYS A 47 2.01 19.53 -11.71
C LYS A 47 2.16 21.03 -11.45
N ILE A 48 1.86 21.48 -10.23
CA ILE A 48 1.93 22.89 -9.82
C ILE A 48 3.32 23.17 -9.27
N GLN A 49 4.05 24.05 -9.94
CA GLN A 49 5.28 24.62 -9.40
C GLN A 49 4.94 25.77 -8.45
N ARG A 50 5.06 25.53 -7.14
CA ARG A 50 4.73 26.54 -6.10
C ARG A 50 5.77 27.64 -5.96
N SER A 51 6.97 27.48 -6.53
CA SER A 51 8.08 28.45 -6.46
C SER A 51 8.99 28.34 -7.67
N ARG A 52 9.43 29.48 -8.22
CA ARG A 52 10.44 29.54 -9.29
C ARG A 52 11.83 29.06 -8.84
N LYS A 53 12.13 29.14 -7.53
CA LYS A 53 13.42 28.72 -6.95
C LYS A 53 13.46 27.24 -6.55
N THR A 54 12.31 26.60 -6.31
CA THR A 54 12.25 25.22 -5.84
C THR A 54 11.87 24.28 -6.98
N LYS A 55 12.61 23.17 -7.16
CA LYS A 55 12.22 22.07 -8.06
C LYS A 55 10.80 21.59 -7.70
N ARG A 56 10.08 21.01 -8.67
CA ARG A 56 8.67 20.55 -8.52
C ARG A 56 8.44 19.87 -7.15
N SER A 57 7.38 20.27 -6.43
CA SER A 57 7.03 19.68 -5.13
C SER A 57 6.44 18.28 -5.30
N HIS A 58 6.34 17.51 -4.22
CA HIS A 58 5.56 16.26 -4.25
C HIS A 58 4.07 16.53 -4.48
N LEU A 59 3.35 15.50 -4.90
CA LEU A 59 1.90 15.47 -5.01
C LEU A 59 1.25 15.94 -3.69
N ASP A 60 0.25 16.81 -3.81
CA ASP A 60 -0.60 17.20 -2.69
C ASP A 60 -1.69 16.13 -2.50
N SER A 61 -1.62 15.40 -1.39
CA SER A 61 -2.50 14.26 -1.12
C SER A 61 -3.96 14.67 -0.90
N TYR A 62 -4.21 15.84 -0.33
CA TYR A 62 -5.57 16.34 -0.10
C TYR A 62 -6.25 16.71 -1.42
N ASN A 63 -5.54 17.48 -2.26
CA ASN A 63 -6.02 17.83 -3.58
C ASN A 63 -6.17 16.61 -4.48
N PHE A 64 -5.24 15.66 -4.44
CA PHE A 64 -5.36 14.40 -5.17
C PHE A 64 -6.60 13.62 -4.71
N TYR A 65 -6.83 13.53 -3.40
CA TYR A 65 -7.99 12.81 -2.88
C TYR A 65 -9.32 13.41 -3.36
N GLY A 66 -9.46 14.73 -3.24
CA GLY A 66 -10.69 15.42 -3.62
C GLY A 66 -10.93 15.48 -5.13
N ARG A 67 -9.88 15.69 -5.92
CA ARG A 67 -10.00 16.00 -7.35
C ARG A 67 -9.74 14.81 -8.28
N ILE A 68 -9.05 13.77 -7.83
CA ILE A 68 -8.70 12.60 -8.64
C ILE A 68 -9.35 11.34 -8.07
N PHE A 69 -9.06 11.02 -6.80
CA PHE A 69 -9.54 9.76 -6.20
C PHE A 69 -11.06 9.70 -6.08
N ARG A 70 -11.69 10.71 -5.47
CA ARG A 70 -13.15 10.73 -5.30
C ARG A 70 -13.93 10.68 -6.63
N PRO A 71 -13.55 11.46 -7.66
CA PRO A 71 -14.16 11.32 -8.98
C PRO A 71 -13.98 9.93 -9.60
N ALA A 72 -12.78 9.34 -9.52
CA ALA A 72 -12.53 7.99 -10.02
C ALA A 72 -13.40 6.93 -9.32
N VAL A 73 -13.57 7.04 -7.99
CA VAL A 73 -14.48 6.17 -7.22
C VAL A 73 -15.94 6.32 -7.68
N LYS A 74 -16.38 7.56 -7.92
CA LYS A 74 -17.73 7.86 -8.43
C LYS A 74 -17.94 7.30 -9.84
N GLU A 75 -16.96 7.46 -10.72
CA GLU A 75 -16.98 6.93 -12.09
C GLU A 75 -17.03 5.41 -12.11
N ALA A 76 -16.28 4.76 -11.21
CA ALA A 76 -16.33 3.32 -10.99
C ALA A 76 -17.62 2.83 -10.30
N LYS A 77 -18.55 3.73 -9.95
CA LYS A 77 -19.81 3.43 -9.26
C LYS A 77 -19.62 2.69 -7.93
N LEU A 78 -18.57 3.05 -7.19
CA LEU A 78 -18.28 2.47 -5.88
C LEU A 78 -18.71 3.42 -4.75
N GLU A 79 -19.33 2.88 -3.71
CA GLU A 79 -19.78 3.64 -2.54
C GLU A 79 -18.87 3.40 -1.34
N GLY A 80 -18.67 4.43 -0.51
CA GLY A 80 -17.92 4.32 0.75
C GLY A 80 -16.42 4.00 0.60
N VAL A 81 -15.85 4.07 -0.60
CA VAL A 81 -14.43 3.76 -0.82
C VAL A 81 -13.53 4.93 -0.39
N THR A 82 -12.59 4.63 0.50
CA THR A 82 -11.57 5.54 1.00
C THR A 82 -10.19 4.88 0.90
N TRP A 83 -9.12 5.61 1.24
CA TRP A 83 -7.78 5.03 1.40
C TRP A 83 -7.73 3.87 2.40
N HIS A 84 -8.50 3.97 3.48
CA HIS A 84 -8.57 2.91 4.48
C HIS A 84 -9.27 1.69 3.90
N THR A 85 -10.32 1.87 3.09
CA THR A 85 -11.00 0.77 2.39
C THR A 85 -10.01 -0.03 1.54
N LEU A 86 -9.16 0.63 0.75
CA LEU A 86 -8.13 -0.06 -0.04
C LEU A 86 -7.13 -0.84 0.82
N ARG A 87 -6.72 -0.27 1.97
CA ARG A 87 -5.86 -0.98 2.93
C ARG A 87 -6.56 -2.20 3.54
N HIS A 88 -7.84 -2.08 3.88
CA HIS A 88 -8.66 -3.18 4.37
C HIS A 88 -8.83 -4.28 3.31
N THR A 89 -9.02 -3.91 2.03
CA THR A 89 -9.09 -4.85 0.91
C THR A 89 -7.78 -5.63 0.75
N PHE A 90 -6.62 -4.96 0.83
CA PHE A 90 -5.32 -5.62 0.79
C PHE A 90 -5.17 -6.66 1.92
N ALA A 91 -5.49 -6.27 3.16
CA ALA A 91 -5.44 -7.16 4.31
C ALA A 91 -6.38 -8.37 4.17
N SER A 92 -7.62 -8.12 3.73
CA SER A 92 -8.63 -9.17 3.52
C SER A 92 -8.17 -10.18 2.46
N ARG A 93 -7.57 -9.70 1.36
CA ARG A 93 -7.03 -10.58 0.31
C ARG A 93 -5.87 -11.45 0.80
N LEU A 94 -4.99 -10.89 1.63
CA LEU A 94 -3.92 -11.70 2.25
C LEU A 94 -4.50 -12.77 3.18
N ALA A 95 -5.49 -12.43 4.00
CA ALA A 95 -6.16 -13.39 4.88
C ALA A 95 -6.86 -14.51 4.09
N MET A 96 -7.60 -14.16 3.02
CA MET A 96 -8.23 -15.14 2.13
C MET A 96 -7.21 -16.05 1.43
N ASN A 97 -6.01 -15.54 1.15
CA ASN A 97 -4.89 -16.32 0.62
C ASN A 97 -4.13 -17.10 1.70
N GLY A 98 -4.67 -17.20 2.92
CA GLY A 98 -4.12 -18.02 4.01
C GLY A 98 -2.87 -17.45 4.68
N GLN A 99 -2.56 -16.16 4.49
CA GLN A 99 -1.41 -15.54 5.16
C GLN A 99 -1.68 -15.39 6.66
N SER A 100 -0.64 -15.58 7.48
CA SER A 100 -0.75 -15.44 8.93
C SER A 100 -0.98 -13.98 9.35
N ASP A 101 -1.64 -13.80 10.49
CA ASP A 101 -1.90 -12.48 11.07
C ASP A 101 -0.62 -11.66 11.30
N SER A 102 0.48 -12.33 11.66
CA SER A 102 1.78 -11.69 11.84
C SER A 102 2.34 -11.15 10.52
N THR A 103 2.25 -11.92 9.44
CA THR A 103 2.65 -11.48 8.09
C THR A 103 1.80 -10.31 7.63
N ILE A 104 0.48 -10.38 7.80
CA ILE A 104 -0.43 -9.31 7.43
C ILE A 104 -0.13 -8.04 8.25
N ALA A 105 0.07 -8.15 9.57
CA ALA A 105 0.40 -7.02 10.43
C ALA A 105 1.73 -6.36 10.02
N ALA A 106 2.74 -7.16 9.67
CA ALA A 106 4.04 -6.68 9.19
C ALA A 106 3.91 -5.93 7.86
N LEU A 107 3.18 -6.49 6.88
CA LEU A 107 2.94 -5.85 5.58
C LEU A 107 2.10 -4.56 5.71
N LEU A 108 1.14 -4.55 6.62
CA LEU A 108 0.39 -3.36 7.00
C LEU A 108 1.16 -2.45 7.97
N ARG A 109 2.39 -2.77 8.36
CA ARG A 109 3.21 -1.95 9.26
C ARG A 109 2.47 -1.52 10.54
N HIS A 110 1.62 -2.39 11.07
CA HIS A 110 0.95 -2.18 12.34
C HIS A 110 1.85 -2.66 13.48
N SER A 111 1.82 -1.96 14.62
CA SER A 111 2.61 -2.31 15.80
C SER A 111 2.09 -3.56 16.53
N GLY A 112 0.88 -4.01 16.23
CA GLY A 112 0.27 -5.20 16.81
C GLY A 112 -0.75 -5.86 15.90
N THR A 113 -1.08 -7.11 16.20
CA THR A 113 -1.99 -7.97 15.40
C THR A 113 -3.47 -7.76 15.72
N ALA A 114 -3.81 -7.02 16.78
CA ALA A 114 -5.20 -6.77 17.18
C ALA A 114 -6.05 -6.13 16.04
N LEU A 115 -5.42 -5.31 15.19
CA LEU A 115 -6.07 -4.72 14.01
C LEU A 115 -6.32 -5.73 12.87
N VAL A 116 -5.57 -6.83 12.85
CA VAL A 116 -5.63 -7.89 11.83
C VAL A 116 -6.66 -8.97 12.19
N GLN A 117 -6.94 -9.17 13.48
CA GLN A 117 -7.97 -10.09 13.97
C GLN A 117 -9.35 -9.85 13.32
N ARG A 118 -9.62 -8.61 12.85
CA ARG A 118 -10.81 -8.29 12.05
C ARG A 118 -10.95 -9.17 10.79
N TYR A 119 -9.87 -9.73 10.23
CA TYR A 119 -9.90 -10.56 9.02
C TYR A 119 -9.68 -12.05 9.29
N ALA A 120 -9.44 -12.47 10.53
CA ALA A 120 -9.11 -13.86 10.85
C ALA A 120 -10.19 -14.84 10.37
N HIS A 121 -11.46 -14.42 10.42
CA HIS A 121 -12.61 -15.18 9.93
C HIS A 121 -12.62 -15.42 8.40
N LEU A 122 -11.83 -14.66 7.62
CA LEU A 122 -11.71 -14.83 6.17
C LEU A 122 -10.68 -15.90 5.77
N SER A 123 -10.03 -16.53 6.75
CA SER A 123 -9.03 -17.57 6.55
C SER A 123 -9.49 -19.02 6.89
N PRO A 124 -10.74 -19.48 6.60
CA PRO A 124 -11.13 -20.86 6.88
C PRO A 124 -10.21 -21.90 6.20
N THR A 125 -9.65 -21.54 5.04
CA THR A 125 -8.70 -22.35 4.27
C THR A 125 -7.37 -22.57 4.98
N HIS A 126 -6.88 -21.62 5.78
CA HIS A 126 -5.65 -21.80 6.56
C HIS A 126 -5.82 -22.87 7.64
N LEU A 127 -6.98 -22.95 8.30
CA LEU A 127 -7.22 -24.00 9.30
C LEU A 127 -7.18 -25.39 8.69
N ARG A 128 -7.72 -25.56 7.47
CA ARG A 128 -7.65 -26.84 6.73
C ARG A 128 -6.20 -27.18 6.34
N ALA A 129 -5.49 -26.24 5.72
CA ALA A 129 -4.09 -26.44 5.32
C ALA A 129 -3.17 -26.72 6.52
N ALA A 130 -3.41 -26.06 7.65
CA ALA A 130 -2.65 -26.28 8.89
C ALA A 130 -2.86 -27.68 9.46
N VAL A 131 -4.09 -28.22 9.40
CA VAL A 131 -4.38 -29.59 9.84
C VAL A 131 -3.83 -30.62 8.84
N GLU A 132 -3.93 -30.36 7.53
CA GLU A 132 -3.33 -31.23 6.50
C GLU A 132 -1.81 -31.35 6.66
N GLY A 133 -1.11 -30.26 6.99
CA GLY A 133 0.33 -30.27 7.25
C GLY A 133 0.78 -30.99 8.53
N VAL A 134 -0.15 -31.38 9.42
CA VAL A 134 0.17 -32.22 10.60
C VAL A 134 0.22 -33.70 10.23
N ALA A 135 -0.46 -34.09 9.14
CA ALA A 135 -0.53 -35.48 8.69
C ALA A 135 0.64 -35.91 7.78
N SER A 136 1.57 -35.00 7.50
CA SER A 136 2.81 -35.22 6.73
C SER A 136 4.03 -35.27 7.62
#